data_AF-A0AAE1C3X9-F1
#
_entry.id   AF-A0AAE1C3X9-F1
#
_cell.length_a   1.000
_cell.length_b   1.000
_cell.length_c   1.000
_cell.angle_alpha   90.00
_cell.angle_beta   90.00
_cell.angle_gamma   90.00
#
_symmetry.space_group_name_H-M   'P 1'
#
loop_
_entity.id
_entity.type
_entity.pdbx_description
1 polymer ?
#
loop_
_entity_poly.entity_id
_entity_poly.type
_entity_poly.pdbx_seq_one_letter_code
_entity_poly.pdbx_strand_id
1 'polypeptide(L)'
;MDGLRKGVAELYEDGDFTDFTIRCGQHTFSVHKMVICAQSRYFRPACSEQFAEGSKKSIDLKASGSDHDDDGCDDAEAINLMVHFFYYADYEAPALSDLPTTQKVTKPAVKTSYKTGFFPADARKVGKKSKSMPSQSDEEDDESVVPSDGNVVMHAKVFAAATKYQVFSLQALASSKFKAAVKLSWSHHGFVETARIAYTTTPEDVRALRDIAALTLHSHDSLLDSARIQGQMLEVQSLPFKLLRMARCKTAVVVPVDAEGLKCEACGQAPFFVQCPDCGGEFFGCCSDSCQCINY
;
A
#
# COMPACT_ATOMS: atom_id res chain seq x y z
N MET A 1 -12.09 -21.99 9.49
CA MET A 1 -12.11 -20.78 8.65
C MET A 1 -11.18 -20.90 7.44
N ASP A 2 -10.08 -21.65 7.54
CA ASP A 2 -9.06 -21.74 6.48
C ASP A 2 -9.54 -22.34 5.16
N GLY A 3 -10.47 -23.31 5.20
CA GLY A 3 -11.04 -23.90 3.97
C GLY A 3 -11.78 -22.89 3.09
N LEU A 4 -12.48 -21.92 3.69
CA LEU A 4 -13.16 -20.85 2.93
C LEU A 4 -12.16 -19.90 2.30
N ARG A 5 -11.15 -19.46 3.05
CA ARG A 5 -10.08 -18.58 2.54
C ARG A 5 -9.34 -19.23 1.39
N LYS A 6 -8.99 -20.51 1.53
CA LYS A 6 -8.34 -21.29 0.48
C LYS A 6 -9.21 -21.41 -0.77
N GLY A 7 -10.48 -21.79 -0.62
CA GLY A 7 -11.39 -21.90 -1.76
C GLY A 7 -11.62 -20.56 -2.49
N VAL A 8 -11.69 -19.44 -1.76
CA VAL A 8 -11.81 -18.11 -2.39
C VAL A 8 -10.53 -17.72 -3.14
N ALA A 9 -9.35 -18.08 -2.64
CA ALA A 9 -8.09 -17.88 -3.35
C ALA A 9 -8.01 -18.74 -4.62
N GLU A 10 -8.37 -20.03 -4.55
CA GLU A 10 -8.40 -20.94 -5.71
C GLU A 10 -9.31 -20.40 -6.82
N LEU A 11 -10.50 -19.89 -6.48
CA LEU A 11 -11.41 -19.24 -7.45
C LEU A 11 -10.78 -18.04 -8.15
N TYR A 12 -9.91 -17.29 -7.47
CA TYR A 12 -9.20 -16.17 -8.09
C TYR A 12 -8.09 -16.63 -9.03
N GLU A 13 -7.36 -17.68 -8.66
CA GLU A 13 -6.30 -18.27 -9.48
C GLU A 13 -6.86 -18.89 -10.77
N ASP A 14 -7.97 -19.62 -10.66
CA ASP A 14 -8.60 -20.30 -11.79
C ASP A 14 -9.46 -19.35 -12.65
N GLY A 15 -9.95 -18.26 -12.05
CA GLY A 15 -10.84 -17.29 -12.70
C GLY A 15 -12.29 -17.75 -12.84
N ASP A 16 -12.64 -18.88 -12.22
CA ASP A 16 -13.95 -19.50 -12.26
C ASP A 16 -15.01 -18.58 -11.63
N PHE A 17 -16.16 -18.42 -12.29
CA PHE A 17 -17.29 -17.58 -11.84
C PHE A 17 -17.01 -16.08 -11.69
N THR A 18 -15.89 -15.58 -12.24
CA THR A 18 -15.65 -14.14 -12.31
C THR A 18 -16.75 -13.43 -13.09
N ASP A 19 -17.25 -12.33 -12.54
CA ASP A 19 -18.44 -11.61 -13.03
C ASP A 19 -18.21 -10.08 -13.12
N PHE A 20 -16.96 -9.65 -12.91
CA PHE A 20 -16.52 -8.27 -13.01
C PHE A 20 -15.06 -8.15 -13.43
N THR A 21 -14.69 -7.01 -14.02
CA THR A 21 -13.30 -6.73 -14.42
C THR A 21 -12.83 -5.38 -13.89
N ILE A 22 -11.69 -5.35 -13.21
CA ILE A 22 -11.00 -4.11 -12.82
C ILE A 22 -9.82 -3.90 -13.76
N ARG A 23 -9.69 -2.71 -14.34
CA ARG A 23 -8.53 -2.33 -15.16
C ARG A 23 -7.83 -1.13 -14.53
N CYS A 24 -6.51 -1.19 -14.39
CA CYS A 24 -5.69 -0.09 -13.90
C CYS A 24 -4.35 -0.10 -14.63
N GLY A 25 -4.15 0.86 -15.53
CA GLY A 25 -2.95 0.94 -16.35
C GLY A 25 -2.79 -0.31 -17.20
N GLN A 26 -1.66 -1.01 -17.03
CA GLN A 26 -1.38 -2.27 -17.73
C GLN A 26 -2.05 -3.50 -17.12
N HIS A 27 -2.60 -3.39 -15.91
CA HIS A 27 -3.16 -4.51 -15.18
C HIS A 27 -4.66 -4.66 -15.44
N THR A 28 -5.09 -5.90 -15.69
CA THR A 28 -6.49 -6.28 -15.86
C THR A 28 -6.79 -7.49 -14.98
N PHE A 29 -7.78 -7.35 -14.10
CA PHE A 29 -8.14 -8.35 -13.11
C PHE A 29 -9.57 -8.84 -13.35
N SER A 30 -9.74 -10.13 -13.60
CA SER A 30 -11.03 -10.80 -13.53
C SER A 30 -11.35 -11.09 -12.07
N VAL A 31 -12.45 -10.55 -11.56
CA VAL A 31 -12.77 -10.59 -10.12
C VAL A 31 -14.24 -10.94 -9.90
N HIS A 32 -14.54 -11.29 -8.65
CA HIS A 32 -15.87 -11.64 -8.17
C HIS A 32 -16.48 -10.44 -7.46
N LYS A 33 -17.63 -9.94 -7.95
CA LYS A 33 -18.39 -8.84 -7.34
C LYS A 33 -18.59 -9.08 -5.85
N MET A 34 -18.99 -10.29 -5.48
CA MET A 34 -19.28 -10.64 -4.09
C MET A 34 -18.06 -10.47 -3.17
N VAL A 35 -16.86 -10.84 -3.62
CA VAL A 35 -15.62 -10.73 -2.83
C VAL A 35 -15.22 -9.27 -2.67
N ILE A 36 -15.13 -8.52 -3.78
CA ILE A 36 -14.68 -7.13 -3.73
C ILE A 36 -15.70 -6.21 -3.02
N CYS A 37 -17.01 -6.45 -3.18
CA CYS A 37 -18.07 -5.67 -2.52
C CYS A 37 -18.20 -5.96 -1.02
N ALA A 38 -17.75 -7.13 -0.56
CA ALA A 38 -17.68 -7.45 0.86
C ALA A 38 -16.55 -6.68 1.55
N GLN A 39 -15.43 -6.49 0.84
CA GLN A 39 -14.22 -5.85 1.37
C GLN A 39 -14.18 -4.32 1.18
N SER A 40 -14.81 -3.81 0.12
CA SER A 40 -14.76 -2.39 -0.27
C SER A 40 -16.13 -1.73 -0.26
N ARG A 41 -16.25 -0.64 0.51
CA ARG A 41 -17.45 0.21 0.49
C ARG A 41 -17.59 0.99 -0.81
N TYR A 42 -16.50 1.25 -1.53
CA TYR A 42 -16.51 1.87 -2.84
C TYR A 42 -17.04 0.92 -3.93
N PHE A 43 -16.56 -0.33 -3.98
CA PHE A 43 -16.97 -1.26 -5.04
C PHE A 43 -18.40 -1.75 -4.89
N ARG A 44 -18.96 -1.74 -3.67
CA ARG A 44 -20.36 -2.15 -3.42
C ARG A 44 -21.39 -1.40 -4.27
N PRO A 45 -21.46 -0.05 -4.28
CA PRO A 45 -22.30 0.69 -5.23
C PRO A 45 -21.78 0.58 -6.67
N ALA A 46 -20.47 0.61 -6.92
CA ALA A 46 -19.94 0.57 -8.28
C ALA A 46 -20.30 -0.73 -9.06
N CYS A 47 -20.44 -1.85 -8.35
CA CYS A 47 -20.85 -3.13 -8.96
C CYS A 47 -22.37 -3.26 -9.18
N SER A 48 -23.16 -2.34 -8.62
CA SER A 48 -24.61 -2.25 -8.79
C SER A 48 -24.97 -1.78 -10.19
N GLU A 49 -26.06 -2.29 -10.74
CA GLU A 49 -26.58 -1.89 -12.06
C GLU A 49 -27.04 -0.43 -12.11
N GLN A 50 -27.14 0.24 -10.95
CA GLN A 50 -27.41 1.69 -10.86
C GLN A 50 -26.25 2.55 -11.38
N PHE A 51 -25.06 1.97 -11.52
CA PHE A 51 -23.87 2.63 -12.06
C PHE A 51 -23.47 2.00 -13.39
N ALA A 52 -22.82 2.80 -14.25
CA ALA A 52 -22.42 2.36 -15.58
C ALA A 52 -21.47 1.15 -15.52
N GLU A 53 -20.60 1.14 -14.51
CA GLU A 53 -19.62 0.08 -14.25
C GLU A 53 -20.30 -1.25 -13.94
N GLY A 54 -21.33 -1.26 -13.09
CA GLY A 54 -22.06 -2.47 -12.73
C GLY A 54 -22.80 -3.09 -13.91
N SER A 55 -23.38 -2.26 -14.77
CA SER A 55 -24.02 -2.66 -16.03
C SER A 55 -22.99 -3.15 -17.06
N LYS A 56 -21.87 -2.45 -17.21
CA LYS A 56 -20.73 -2.83 -18.09
C LYS A 56 -19.99 -4.07 -17.57
N LYS A 57 -20.18 -4.43 -16.29
CA LYS A 57 -19.41 -5.43 -15.55
C LYS A 57 -17.90 -5.16 -15.57
N SER A 58 -17.50 -3.89 -15.69
CA SER A 58 -16.10 -3.51 -15.59
C SER A 58 -15.92 -2.06 -15.17
N ILE A 59 -14.79 -1.79 -14.52
CA ILE A 59 -14.37 -0.45 -14.11
C ILE A 59 -12.94 -0.18 -14.57
N ASP A 60 -12.73 1.05 -15.03
CA ASP A 60 -11.43 1.56 -15.50
C ASP A 60 -10.91 2.58 -14.47
N LEU A 61 -9.89 2.19 -13.70
CA LEU A 61 -9.25 3.03 -12.70
C LEU A 61 -8.17 3.91 -13.37
N LYS A 62 -8.02 5.14 -12.90
CA LYS A 62 -7.11 6.12 -13.49
C LYS A 62 -5.67 5.81 -13.07
N ALA A 63 -4.87 5.14 -13.90
CA ALA A 63 -3.46 4.91 -13.58
C ALA A 63 -2.59 6.15 -13.83
N SER A 64 -1.50 6.28 -13.08
CA SER A 64 -0.41 7.22 -13.39
C SER A 64 0.21 6.91 -14.76
N GLY A 65 0.57 7.95 -15.53
CA GLY A 65 1.09 7.85 -16.90
C GLY A 65 0.05 7.98 -18.01
N SER A 66 -1.19 8.37 -17.68
CA SER A 66 -2.19 8.83 -18.66
C SER A 66 -1.99 10.32 -18.95
N ASP A 67 -2.58 10.87 -20.01
CA ASP A 67 -2.31 12.23 -20.55
C ASP A 67 -2.44 13.40 -19.54
N HIS A 68 -2.93 13.13 -18.32
CA HIS A 68 -2.93 14.04 -17.18
C HIS A 68 -2.51 13.31 -15.88
N ASP A 69 -1.26 13.49 -15.46
CA ASP A 69 -0.76 13.06 -14.14
C ASP A 69 -1.23 14.06 -13.07
N ASP A 70 -2.47 13.90 -12.59
CA ASP A 70 -2.96 14.60 -11.39
C ASP A 70 -2.80 13.75 -10.12
N ASP A 71 -2.81 14.37 -8.94
CA ASP A 71 -2.62 13.72 -7.62
C ASP A 71 -3.70 12.67 -7.27
N GLY A 72 -4.75 12.55 -8.07
CA GLY A 72 -5.83 11.56 -7.96
C GLY A 72 -5.59 10.27 -8.75
N CYS A 73 -4.47 10.12 -9.46
CA CYS A 73 -4.10 8.87 -10.14
C CYS A 73 -3.74 7.73 -9.17
N ASP A 74 -4.07 6.51 -9.58
CA ASP A 74 -3.79 5.26 -8.90
C ASP A 74 -2.45 4.67 -9.34
N ASP A 75 -1.69 4.16 -8.38
CA ASP A 75 -0.51 3.35 -8.66
C ASP A 75 -0.95 1.92 -9.00
N ALA A 76 -0.61 1.47 -10.21
CA ALA A 76 -1.08 0.19 -10.73
C ALA A 76 -0.62 -1.01 -9.90
N GLU A 77 0.58 -0.96 -9.30
CA GLU A 77 1.09 -2.01 -8.42
C GLU A 77 0.37 -1.99 -7.06
N ALA A 78 0.05 -0.81 -6.52
CA ALA A 78 -0.77 -0.71 -5.32
C ALA A 78 -2.18 -1.29 -5.53
N ILE A 79 -2.77 -1.08 -6.71
CA ILE A 79 -4.05 -1.72 -7.07
C ILE A 79 -3.91 -3.24 -7.18
N ASN A 80 -2.83 -3.73 -7.80
CA ASN A 80 -2.54 -5.16 -7.85
C ASN A 80 -2.49 -5.78 -6.44
N LEU A 81 -1.77 -5.16 -5.51
CA LEU A 81 -1.69 -5.60 -4.12
C LEU A 81 -3.03 -5.50 -3.37
N MET A 82 -3.85 -4.48 -3.66
CA MET A 82 -5.21 -4.37 -3.11
C MET A 82 -6.11 -5.51 -3.61
N VAL A 83 -6.06 -5.83 -4.91
CA VAL A 83 -6.84 -6.95 -5.47
C VAL A 83 -6.37 -8.28 -4.87
N HIS A 84 -5.06 -8.49 -4.73
CA HIS A 84 -4.51 -9.65 -4.04
C HIS A 84 -5.05 -9.76 -2.60
N PHE A 85 -5.04 -8.66 -1.85
CA PHE A 85 -5.59 -8.64 -0.49
C PHE A 85 -7.06 -9.10 -0.42
N PHE A 86 -7.90 -8.80 -1.40
CA PHE A 86 -9.31 -9.21 -1.38
C PHE A 86 -9.50 -10.73 -1.30
N TYR A 87 -8.57 -11.51 -1.84
CA TYR A 87 -8.65 -12.98 -1.88
C TYR A 87 -7.77 -13.64 -0.82
N TYR A 88 -6.59 -13.07 -0.57
CA TYR A 88 -5.61 -13.68 0.34
C TYR A 88 -5.67 -13.11 1.76
N ALA A 89 -6.40 -12.01 1.99
CA ALA A 89 -6.41 -11.24 3.24
C ALA A 89 -5.02 -10.76 3.71
N ASP A 90 -4.05 -10.78 2.79
CA ASP A 90 -2.68 -10.32 3.00
C ASP A 90 -2.08 -9.87 1.65
N TYR A 91 -0.97 -9.16 1.72
CA TYR A 91 -0.18 -8.75 0.56
C TYR A 91 1.29 -8.59 0.96
N GLU A 92 2.21 -8.84 0.05
CA GLU A 92 3.63 -8.57 0.27
C GLU A 92 4.09 -7.50 -0.71
N ALA A 93 4.82 -6.51 -0.22
CA ALA A 93 5.39 -5.50 -1.09
C ALA A 93 6.61 -6.09 -1.82
N PRO A 94 6.90 -5.64 -3.06
CA PRO A 94 8.14 -6.00 -3.73
C PRO A 94 9.33 -5.32 -3.05
N ALA A 95 10.52 -5.89 -3.19
CA ALA A 95 11.76 -5.28 -2.72
C ALA A 95 11.96 -3.86 -3.28
N LEU A 96 12.58 -3.00 -2.47
CA LEU A 96 13.03 -1.69 -2.93
C LEU A 96 14.13 -1.91 -3.97
N SER A 97 13.80 -1.79 -5.25
CA SER A 97 14.80 -1.82 -6.31
C SER A 97 15.49 -0.46 -6.40
N ASP A 98 16.81 -0.41 -6.24
CA ASP A 98 17.65 0.80 -6.40
C ASP A 98 17.81 1.25 -7.87
N LEU A 99 16.83 1.02 -8.74
CA LEU A 99 16.95 1.38 -10.16
C LEU A 99 16.27 2.72 -10.47
N PRO A 100 16.98 3.67 -11.11
CA PRO A 100 16.36 4.89 -11.60
C PRO A 100 15.38 4.53 -12.73
N THR A 101 14.13 4.98 -12.59
CA THR A 101 13.09 4.91 -13.64
C THR A 101 13.61 5.56 -14.92
N THR A 102 14.12 4.74 -15.83
CA THR A 102 14.23 5.04 -17.25
C THR A 102 13.62 3.86 -17.99
N GLN A 103 12.55 4.16 -18.71
CA GLN A 103 11.83 3.24 -19.57
C GLN A 103 12.82 2.54 -20.52
N LYS A 104 12.89 1.21 -20.44
CA LYS A 104 13.29 0.38 -21.58
C LYS A 104 12.13 -0.54 -21.92
N VAL A 105 11.50 -0.21 -23.05
CA VAL A 105 10.63 -1.09 -23.81
C VAL A 105 11.41 -2.35 -24.15
N THR A 106 11.07 -3.46 -23.52
CA THR A 106 11.30 -4.80 -24.07
C THR A 106 10.08 -5.66 -23.77
N LYS A 107 9.41 -6.10 -24.84
CA LYS A 107 8.30 -7.05 -24.81
C LYS A 107 8.78 -8.37 -24.20
N PRO A 108 7.99 -9.03 -23.34
CA PRO A 108 8.03 -10.47 -23.25
C PRO A 108 6.88 -11.06 -24.05
N ALA A 109 7.23 -11.85 -25.06
CA ALA A 109 6.35 -12.86 -25.61
C ALA A 109 6.33 -14.03 -24.62
N VAL A 110 5.19 -14.27 -23.97
CA VAL A 110 4.94 -15.55 -23.28
C VAL A 110 3.68 -16.16 -23.86
N LYS A 111 3.84 -17.44 -24.21
CA LYS A 111 2.90 -18.28 -24.94
C LYS A 111 1.83 -18.77 -23.96
N THR A 112 0.56 -18.48 -24.24
CA THR A 112 -0.54 -19.25 -23.65
C THR A 112 -1.45 -19.73 -24.76
N SER A 113 -1.44 -21.05 -24.94
CA SER A 113 -2.30 -21.79 -25.85
C SER A 113 -3.73 -21.74 -25.33
N TYR A 114 -4.66 -21.15 -26.08
CA TYR A 114 -6.08 -21.44 -25.94
C TYR A 114 -6.58 -22.06 -27.25
N LYS A 115 -6.86 -23.36 -27.17
CA LYS A 115 -7.59 -24.13 -28.18
C LYS A 115 -9.05 -23.67 -28.15
N THR A 116 -9.52 -23.05 -29.21
CA THR A 116 -10.94 -22.95 -29.50
C THR A 116 -11.36 -24.19 -30.29
N GLY A 117 -12.21 -25.01 -29.68
CA GLY A 117 -12.87 -26.13 -30.33
C GLY A 117 -14.20 -25.70 -30.93
N PHE A 118 -14.31 -25.75 -32.26
CA PHE A 118 -15.56 -25.87 -33.00
C PHE A 118 -15.30 -26.83 -34.18
N PHE A 119 -15.94 -28.01 -34.18
CA PHE A 119 -15.90 -29.01 -35.27
C PHE A 119 -16.95 -28.68 -36.36
N PRO A 120 -17.03 -29.37 -37.52
CA PRO A 120 -16.10 -30.26 -38.27
C PRO A 120 -15.89 -29.69 -39.72
N ALA A 121 -15.16 -30.23 -40.71
CA ALA A 121 -14.98 -31.61 -41.19
C ALA A 121 -13.84 -31.69 -42.26
N ASP A 122 -13.44 -32.94 -42.51
CA ASP A 122 -12.92 -33.54 -43.75
C ASP A 122 -11.43 -33.55 -44.16
N ALA A 123 -11.01 -34.81 -44.38
CA ALA A 123 -10.13 -35.33 -45.44
C ALA A 123 -8.59 -35.34 -45.29
N ARG A 124 -8.11 -36.56 -44.97
CA ARG A 124 -7.10 -37.37 -45.69
C ARG A 124 -5.61 -36.94 -45.79
N LYS A 125 -4.80 -37.88 -45.25
CA LYS A 125 -3.62 -38.59 -45.82
C LYS A 125 -2.18 -38.07 -45.55
N VAL A 126 -1.46 -38.96 -44.84
CA VAL A 126 -0.16 -39.58 -45.17
C VAL A 126 1.13 -38.73 -45.09
N GLY A 127 2.09 -39.22 -44.27
CA GLY A 127 3.44 -39.52 -44.78
C GLY A 127 4.68 -39.00 -44.03
N LYS A 128 5.31 -39.92 -43.27
CA LYS A 128 6.76 -40.21 -43.17
C LYS A 128 7.78 -39.19 -42.61
N LYS A 129 8.39 -39.62 -41.48
CA LYS A 129 9.84 -39.79 -41.15
C LYS A 129 10.83 -38.67 -41.51
N SER A 130 11.57 -38.16 -40.51
CA SER A 130 12.97 -38.59 -40.19
C SER A 130 13.69 -37.70 -39.16
N LYS A 131 14.40 -38.36 -38.20
CA LYS A 131 15.77 -38.12 -37.63
C LYS A 131 16.25 -36.66 -37.45
N SER A 132 16.83 -36.17 -36.33
CA SER A 132 17.86 -36.72 -35.43
C SER A 132 18.12 -35.78 -34.22
N MET A 133 18.58 -36.35 -33.09
CA MET A 133 19.13 -35.75 -31.84
C MET A 133 20.56 -35.16 -32.02
N PRO A 134 21.27 -34.65 -30.98
CA PRO A 134 20.89 -33.78 -29.84
C PRO A 134 21.93 -32.66 -29.57
N SER A 135 21.61 -31.68 -28.72
CA SER A 135 22.60 -31.12 -27.78
C SER A 135 21.92 -30.30 -26.69
N GLN A 136 22.10 -30.77 -25.46
CA GLN A 136 21.77 -30.13 -24.20
C GLN A 136 22.77 -29.01 -23.90
N SER A 137 22.29 -27.94 -23.30
CA SER A 137 22.96 -27.28 -22.18
C SER A 137 21.89 -26.51 -21.43
N ASP A 138 21.50 -27.13 -20.33
CA ASP A 138 20.68 -26.57 -19.27
C ASP A 138 21.39 -25.35 -18.68
N GLU A 139 20.75 -24.18 -18.74
CA GLU A 139 21.02 -23.07 -17.82
C GLU A 139 19.64 -22.52 -17.40
N GLU A 140 19.17 -23.07 -16.29
CA GLU A 140 18.06 -22.57 -15.49
C GLU A 140 18.55 -21.34 -14.72
N ASP A 141 18.20 -20.14 -15.16
CA ASP A 141 18.24 -18.96 -14.30
C ASP A 141 16.91 -18.88 -13.54
N ASP A 142 16.82 -19.69 -12.49
CA ASP A 142 15.87 -19.53 -11.39
C ASP A 142 16.32 -18.36 -10.51
N GLU A 143 16.01 -17.13 -10.92
CA GLU A 143 16.10 -15.97 -10.04
C GLU A 143 14.72 -15.69 -9.41
N SER A 144 14.18 -16.67 -8.68
CA SER A 144 12.97 -16.48 -7.86
C SER A 144 13.32 -15.97 -6.46
N VAL A 145 13.59 -14.67 -6.34
CA VAL A 145 13.53 -14.00 -5.03
C VAL A 145 12.77 -12.69 -5.13
N VAL A 146 11.48 -12.70 -4.77
CA VAL A 146 10.83 -11.48 -4.28
C VAL A 146 9.77 -11.79 -3.23
N PRO A 147 10.14 -11.65 -1.96
CA PRO A 147 9.25 -11.04 -1.00
C PRO A 147 9.97 -9.89 -0.27
N SER A 148 9.33 -8.72 -0.10
CA SER A 148 9.88 -7.71 0.82
C SER A 148 8.85 -6.74 1.41
N ASP A 149 8.49 -7.03 2.64
CA ASP A 149 7.76 -6.17 3.58
C ASP A 149 8.61 -5.04 4.21
N GLY A 150 9.75 -4.69 3.59
CA GLY A 150 10.59 -3.53 3.92
C GLY A 150 10.35 -2.30 3.02
N ASN A 151 9.46 -2.38 2.04
CA ASN A 151 9.22 -1.31 1.07
C ASN A 151 8.23 -0.26 1.58
N VAL A 152 8.76 0.74 2.28
CA VAL A 152 7.98 1.84 2.86
C VAL A 152 7.14 2.61 1.82
N VAL A 153 7.65 2.76 0.60
CA VAL A 153 6.94 3.47 -0.48
C VAL A 153 5.71 2.69 -0.92
N MET A 154 5.85 1.39 -1.17
CA MET A 154 4.73 0.58 -1.60
C MET A 154 3.66 0.47 -0.51
N HIS A 155 4.04 0.31 0.76
CA HIS A 155 3.06 0.31 1.85
C HIS A 155 2.29 1.63 1.95
N ALA A 156 2.93 2.77 1.71
CA ALA A 156 2.26 4.06 1.63
C ALA A 156 1.27 4.16 0.45
N LYS A 157 1.66 3.67 -0.73
CA LYS A 157 0.78 3.62 -1.91
C LYS A 157 -0.42 2.71 -1.72
N VAL A 158 -0.23 1.52 -1.13
CA VAL A 158 -1.33 0.60 -0.79
C VAL A 158 -2.26 1.22 0.25
N PHE A 159 -1.73 1.94 1.24
CA PHE A 159 -2.55 2.67 2.20
C PHE A 159 -3.40 3.76 1.53
N ALA A 160 -2.84 4.51 0.57
CA ALA A 160 -3.57 5.50 -0.20
C ALA A 160 -4.70 4.87 -1.03
N ALA A 161 -4.41 3.78 -1.75
CA ALA A 161 -5.40 3.01 -2.49
C ALA A 161 -6.52 2.49 -1.56
N ALA A 162 -6.15 1.86 -0.44
CA ALA A 162 -7.10 1.36 0.55
C ALA A 162 -8.00 2.47 1.12
N THR A 163 -7.46 3.67 1.30
CA THR A 163 -8.22 4.85 1.73
C THR A 163 -9.22 5.29 0.66
N LYS A 164 -8.75 5.46 -0.59
CA LYS A 164 -9.57 5.89 -1.73
C LYS A 164 -10.70 4.91 -2.04
N TYR A 165 -10.41 3.61 -2.02
CA TYR A 165 -11.37 2.54 -2.29
C TYR A 165 -12.08 2.01 -1.03
N GLN A 166 -11.88 2.68 0.11
CA GLN A 166 -12.60 2.43 1.36
C GLN A 166 -12.52 0.95 1.81
N VAL A 167 -11.30 0.41 1.80
CA VAL A 167 -10.95 -0.94 2.26
C VAL A 167 -10.29 -0.81 3.64
N PHE A 168 -11.10 -0.67 4.69
CA PHE A 168 -10.59 -0.37 6.04
C PHE A 168 -9.64 -1.42 6.62
N SER A 169 -9.88 -2.70 6.34
CA SER A 169 -9.01 -3.80 6.79
C SER A 169 -7.63 -3.73 6.14
N LEU A 170 -7.57 -3.46 4.82
CA LEU A 170 -6.32 -3.24 4.11
C LEU A 170 -5.61 -1.96 4.58
N GLN A 171 -6.36 -0.89 4.85
CA GLN A 171 -5.80 0.37 5.36
C GLN A 171 -5.10 0.14 6.72
N ALA A 172 -5.74 -0.61 7.63
CA ALA A 172 -5.14 -0.98 8.91
C ALA A 172 -3.89 -1.86 8.73
N LEU A 173 -3.97 -2.88 7.86
CA LEU A 173 -2.84 -3.76 7.57
C LEU A 173 -1.65 -3.00 6.96
N ALA A 174 -1.91 -2.14 5.96
CA ALA A 174 -0.90 -1.34 5.30
C ALA A 174 -0.21 -0.36 6.26
N SER A 175 -0.96 0.25 7.18
CA SER A 175 -0.40 1.07 8.26
C SER A 175 0.53 0.28 9.18
N SER A 176 0.11 -0.93 9.58
CA SER A 176 0.93 -1.82 10.40
C SER A 176 2.21 -2.23 9.69
N LYS A 177 2.13 -2.67 8.42
CA LYS A 177 3.29 -3.04 7.61
C LYS A 177 4.20 -1.85 7.32
N PHE A 178 3.64 -0.67 7.06
CA PHE A 178 4.41 0.57 6.93
C PHE A 178 5.22 0.87 8.21
N LYS A 179 4.59 0.78 9.38
CA LYS A 179 5.29 1.01 10.67
C LYS A 179 6.44 0.02 10.89
N ALA A 180 6.28 -1.24 10.47
CA ALA A 180 7.35 -2.24 10.52
C ALA A 180 8.47 -1.89 9.52
N ALA A 181 8.11 -1.60 8.26
CA ALA A 181 9.04 -1.26 7.20
C ALA A 181 9.89 -0.01 7.53
N VAL A 182 9.30 1.02 8.15
CA VAL A 182 10.04 2.23 8.56
C VAL A 182 11.19 1.90 9.51
N LYS A 183 11.02 0.94 10.44
CA LYS A 183 12.11 0.54 11.34
C LYS A 183 13.29 -0.08 10.59
N LEU A 184 13.05 -0.67 9.42
CA LEU A 184 14.05 -1.34 8.60
C LEU A 184 14.68 -0.40 7.57
N SER A 185 13.91 0.55 7.01
CA SER A 185 14.32 1.32 5.82
C SER A 185 14.05 2.83 5.91
N TRP A 186 14.02 3.42 7.12
CA TRP A 186 13.88 4.88 7.30
C TRP A 186 14.96 5.69 6.57
N SER A 187 16.19 5.15 6.45
CA SER A 187 17.32 5.82 5.80
C SER A 187 17.33 5.66 4.27
N HIS A 188 16.40 4.87 3.72
CA HIS A 188 16.31 4.65 2.29
C HIS A 188 15.90 5.94 1.57
N HIS A 189 16.50 6.21 0.41
CA HIS A 189 16.23 7.43 -0.38
C HIS A 189 14.75 7.59 -0.77
N GLY A 190 14.02 6.47 -0.83
CA GLY A 190 12.57 6.41 -1.08
C GLY A 190 11.71 6.81 0.12
N PHE A 191 12.24 6.86 1.35
CA PHE A 191 11.45 7.27 2.52
C PHE A 191 10.90 8.69 2.36
N VAL A 192 11.68 9.59 1.75
CA VAL A 192 11.25 10.95 1.41
C VAL A 192 9.93 10.94 0.63
N GLU A 193 9.81 10.08 -0.38
CA GLU A 193 8.58 9.97 -1.19
C GLU A 193 7.36 9.53 -0.36
N THR A 194 7.56 8.78 0.73
CA THR A 194 6.46 8.33 1.59
C THR A 194 5.76 9.47 2.33
N ALA A 195 6.51 10.50 2.73
CA ALA A 195 5.95 11.67 3.39
C ALA A 195 5.05 12.44 2.42
N ARG A 196 5.49 12.65 1.17
CA ARG A 196 4.65 13.27 0.14
C ARG A 196 3.39 12.45 -0.09
N ILE A 197 3.52 11.16 -0.40
CA ILE A 197 2.37 10.25 -0.62
C ILE A 197 1.38 10.34 0.54
N ALA A 198 1.85 10.19 1.79
CA ALA A 198 0.99 10.23 2.96
C ALA A 198 0.22 11.55 3.08
N TYR A 199 0.80 12.68 2.66
CA TYR A 199 0.19 13.99 2.81
C TYR A 199 -0.63 14.48 1.61
N THR A 200 -0.35 13.99 0.39
CA THR A 200 -1.03 14.43 -0.84
C THR A 200 -2.08 13.44 -1.34
N THR A 201 -1.92 12.14 -1.06
CA THR A 201 -2.81 11.08 -1.59
C THR A 201 -3.82 10.55 -0.58
N THR A 202 -3.84 11.13 0.63
CA THR A 202 -4.83 10.80 1.67
C THR A 202 -5.54 12.07 2.14
N PRO A 203 -6.79 12.02 2.60
CA PRO A 203 -7.44 13.14 3.29
C PRO A 203 -6.70 13.59 4.56
N GLU A 204 -6.88 14.84 4.99
CA GLU A 204 -6.16 15.39 6.16
C GLU A 204 -6.52 14.73 7.50
N ASP A 205 -7.75 14.24 7.62
CA ASP A 205 -8.26 13.49 8.78
C ASP A 205 -7.69 12.06 8.86
N VAL A 206 -7.10 11.55 7.79
CA VAL A 206 -6.40 10.26 7.77
C VAL A 206 -4.97 10.44 8.28
N ARG A 207 -4.82 10.34 9.60
CA ARG A 207 -3.59 10.73 10.31
C ARG A 207 -2.52 9.65 10.45
N ALA A 208 -2.86 8.37 10.29
CA ALA A 208 -1.98 7.25 10.64
C ALA A 208 -0.57 7.34 10.03
N LEU A 209 -0.44 7.40 8.70
CA LEU A 209 0.87 7.49 8.04
C LEU A 209 1.51 8.88 8.19
N ARG A 210 0.69 9.95 8.19
CA ARG A 210 1.16 11.33 8.38
C ARG A 210 1.87 11.52 9.72
N ASP A 211 1.39 10.85 10.76
CA ASP A 211 1.96 10.90 12.12
C ASP A 211 3.24 10.08 12.20
N ILE A 212 3.28 8.89 11.59
CA ILE A 212 4.50 8.06 11.52
C ILE A 212 5.59 8.78 10.71
N ALA A 213 5.25 9.37 9.57
CA ALA A 213 6.21 10.09 8.72
C ALA A 213 6.81 11.30 9.46
N ALA A 214 5.97 12.13 10.10
CA ALA A 214 6.44 13.26 10.88
C ALA A 214 7.32 12.84 12.08
N LEU A 215 6.94 11.78 12.79
CA LEU A 215 7.75 11.22 13.88
C LEU A 215 9.11 10.73 13.39
N THR A 216 9.14 10.05 12.25
CA THR A 216 10.38 9.52 11.68
C THR A 216 11.32 10.64 11.25
N LEU A 217 10.79 11.66 10.56
CA LEU A 217 11.56 12.86 10.17
C LEU A 217 12.07 13.65 11.38
N HIS A 218 11.27 13.75 12.43
CA HIS A 218 11.68 14.41 13.67
C HIS A 218 12.78 13.63 14.41
N SER A 219 12.72 12.29 14.41
CA SER A 219 13.68 11.44 15.12
C SER A 219 14.99 11.24 14.36
N HIS A 220 15.00 11.48 13.04
CA HIS A 220 16.16 11.34 12.16
C HIS A 220 16.39 12.66 11.43
N ASP A 221 16.90 13.65 12.15
CA ASP A 221 17.14 15.01 11.69
C ASP A 221 17.98 15.10 10.41
N SER A 222 18.92 14.17 10.20
CA SER A 222 19.71 14.05 8.97
C SER A 222 18.88 13.94 7.70
N LEU A 223 17.62 13.48 7.79
CA LEU A 223 16.70 13.45 6.65
C LEU A 223 16.31 14.88 6.23
N LEU A 224 16.15 15.80 7.18
CA LEU A 224 15.74 17.19 6.92
C LEU A 224 16.81 17.99 6.15
N ASP A 225 18.07 17.55 6.18
CA ASP A 225 19.16 18.15 5.40
C ASP A 225 19.12 17.78 3.91
N SER A 226 18.27 16.81 3.53
CA SER A 226 18.12 16.39 2.14
C SER A 226 17.37 17.43 1.30
N ALA A 227 17.95 17.86 0.18
CA ALA A 227 17.31 18.75 -0.79
C ALA A 227 15.96 18.21 -1.30
N ARG A 228 15.76 16.88 -1.29
CA ARG A 228 14.49 16.25 -1.70
C ARG A 228 13.37 16.52 -0.68
N ILE A 229 13.70 16.51 0.62
CA ILE A 229 12.75 16.83 1.69
C ILE A 229 12.41 18.32 1.68
N GLN A 230 13.39 19.18 1.40
CA GLN A 230 13.14 20.62 1.25
C GLN A 230 12.10 20.94 0.17
N GLY A 231 12.17 20.28 -0.99
CA GLY A 231 11.17 20.42 -2.05
C GLY A 231 9.76 19.99 -1.62
N GLN A 232 9.64 18.85 -0.93
CA GLN A 232 8.36 18.36 -0.43
C GLN A 232 7.78 19.21 0.71
N MET A 233 8.63 19.77 1.57
CA MET A 233 8.21 20.69 2.64
C MET A 233 7.55 21.96 2.08
N LEU A 234 7.88 22.36 0.84
CA LEU A 234 7.24 23.49 0.16
C LEU A 234 5.88 23.10 -0.44
N GLU A 235 5.73 21.87 -0.91
CA GLU A 235 4.47 21.32 -1.43
C GLU A 235 3.45 21.06 -0.32
N VAL A 236 3.92 20.54 0.83
CA VAL A 236 3.09 20.13 1.96
C VAL A 236 3.19 21.14 3.11
N GLN A 237 2.37 22.20 3.07
CA GLN A 237 2.43 23.29 4.05
C GLN A 237 2.22 22.85 5.51
N SER A 238 1.44 21.78 5.76
CA SER A 238 1.15 21.30 7.12
C SER A 238 2.30 20.53 7.78
N LEU A 239 3.23 19.96 7.00
CA LEU A 239 4.33 19.15 7.52
C LEU A 239 5.40 20.00 8.25
N PRO A 240 5.91 21.12 7.70
CA PRO A 240 6.84 22.01 8.42
C PRO A 240 6.30 22.52 9.74
N PHE A 241 5.05 22.99 9.79
CA PHE A 241 4.43 23.46 11.04
C PHE A 241 4.33 22.35 12.08
N LYS A 242 4.03 21.12 11.66
CA LYS A 242 3.99 19.96 12.55
C LYS A 242 5.38 19.63 13.10
N LEU A 243 6.40 19.60 12.26
CA LEU A 243 7.79 19.37 12.68
C LEU A 243 8.28 20.47 13.64
N LEU A 244 7.96 21.74 13.37
CA LEU A 244 8.28 22.85 14.27
C LEU A 244 7.60 22.71 15.62
N ARG A 245 6.32 22.31 15.65
CA ARG A 245 5.60 22.03 16.90
C ARG A 245 6.26 20.89 17.68
N MET A 246 6.69 19.84 16.99
CA MET A 246 7.39 18.70 17.60
C MET A 246 8.77 19.11 18.15
N ALA A 247 9.57 19.86 17.39
CA ALA A 247 10.88 20.35 17.83
C ALA A 247 10.80 21.31 19.04
N ARG A 248 9.68 22.03 19.18
CA ARG A 248 9.42 22.88 20.36
C ARG A 248 8.91 22.08 21.57
N CYS A 249 8.46 20.85 21.37
CA CYS A 249 8.00 19.99 22.45
C CYS A 249 9.24 19.49 23.22
N LYS A 250 9.55 20.15 24.33
CA LYS A 250 10.55 19.64 25.27
C LYS A 250 10.00 18.34 25.89
N THR A 251 10.82 17.30 25.98
CA THR A 251 10.55 16.14 26.83
C THR A 251 10.06 16.64 28.19
N ALA A 252 8.88 16.21 28.61
CA ALA A 252 8.34 16.55 29.92
C ALA A 252 9.27 15.99 31.00
N VAL A 253 10.07 16.84 31.62
CA VAL A 253 10.75 16.52 32.87
C VAL A 253 9.68 16.62 33.94
N VAL A 254 9.31 15.49 34.53
CA VAL A 254 8.36 15.48 35.64
C VAL A 254 9.16 15.69 36.92
N VAL A 255 8.95 16.83 37.57
CA VAL A 255 9.60 17.14 38.85
C VAL A 255 8.68 16.64 39.97
N PRO A 256 9.19 15.87 40.96
CA PRO A 256 8.42 15.56 42.16
C PRO A 256 8.20 16.85 42.93
N VAL A 257 6.94 17.19 43.23
CA VAL A 257 6.62 18.27 44.17
C VAL A 257 5.80 17.69 45.32
N ASP A 258 6.26 17.99 46.52
CA ASP A 258 5.77 17.55 47.82
C ASP A 258 4.25 17.78 47.96
N ALA A 259 3.57 16.84 48.62
CA ALA A 259 2.18 16.82 49.10
C ALA A 259 1.01 17.21 48.15
N GLU A 260 1.25 17.79 46.96
CA GLU A 260 0.22 18.30 46.05
C GLU A 260 0.15 17.57 44.68
N GLY A 261 0.92 16.50 44.50
CA GLY A 261 0.94 15.71 43.26
C GLY A 261 1.88 16.28 42.18
N LEU A 262 2.16 15.46 41.16
CA LEU A 262 3.06 15.84 40.05
C LEU A 262 2.43 17.03 39.29
N LYS A 263 3.25 18.01 38.87
CA LYS A 263 2.81 19.13 38.02
C LYS A 263 3.82 19.28 36.87
N CYS A 264 3.34 19.64 35.68
CA CYS A 264 4.25 19.90 34.56
C CYS A 264 5.01 21.21 34.76
N GLU A 265 6.32 21.19 34.59
CA GLU A 265 7.18 22.38 34.76
C GLU A 265 6.88 23.50 33.75
N ALA A 266 6.40 23.16 32.55
CA ALA A 266 6.06 24.14 31.51
C ALA A 266 4.66 24.76 31.66
N CYS A 267 3.75 24.04 32.32
CA CYS A 267 2.30 24.15 32.16
C CYS A 267 1.61 24.38 33.52
N GLY A 268 2.24 23.99 34.63
CA GLY A 268 1.75 24.12 36.01
C GLY A 268 0.55 23.23 36.35
N GLN A 269 -0.04 22.55 35.37
CA GLN A 269 -1.19 21.66 35.56
C GLN A 269 -0.78 20.26 36.03
N ALA A 270 -1.67 19.60 36.76
CA ALA A 270 -1.53 18.22 37.15
C ALA A 270 -1.66 17.29 35.93
N PRO A 271 -0.82 16.24 35.80
CA PRO A 271 -0.95 15.26 34.75
C PRO A 271 -2.25 14.47 34.97
N PHE A 272 -2.94 14.17 33.87
CA PHE A 272 -4.12 13.32 33.90
C PHE A 272 -3.76 11.96 33.32
N PHE A 273 -4.12 10.89 34.04
CA PHE A 273 -4.02 9.52 33.54
C PHE A 273 -5.10 9.31 32.49
N VAL A 274 -4.69 9.00 31.26
CA VAL A 274 -5.64 8.56 30.22
C VAL A 274 -5.13 7.27 29.61
N GLN A 275 -5.91 6.21 29.76
CA GLN A 275 -5.78 5.05 28.91
C GLN A 275 -6.17 5.47 27.49
N CYS A 276 -5.24 5.31 26.54
CA CYS A 276 -5.51 5.60 25.14
C CYS A 276 -6.65 4.69 24.65
N PRO A 277 -7.78 5.23 24.18
CA PRO A 277 -8.93 4.42 23.76
C PRO A 277 -8.64 3.57 22.50
N ASP A 278 -7.60 3.92 21.74
CA ASP A 278 -7.25 3.24 20.49
C ASP A 278 -6.21 2.11 20.67
N CYS A 279 -5.42 2.13 21.75
CA CYS A 279 -4.36 1.12 21.97
C CYS A 279 -4.26 0.55 23.39
N GLY A 280 -5.04 1.05 24.36
CA GLY A 280 -5.07 0.57 25.74
C GLY A 280 -3.82 0.89 26.58
N GLY A 281 -2.86 1.65 26.05
CA GLY A 281 -1.66 2.07 26.79
C GLY A 281 -1.96 3.13 27.85
N GLU A 282 -1.30 3.03 29.00
CA GLU A 282 -1.32 4.04 30.07
C GLU A 282 -0.26 5.10 29.81
N PHE A 283 -0.64 6.37 29.78
CA PHE A 283 0.27 7.47 29.47
C PHE A 283 0.17 8.62 30.48
N PHE A 284 1.29 9.33 30.68
CA PHE A 284 1.37 10.59 31.42
C PHE A 284 1.40 11.76 30.42
N GLY A 285 0.39 12.63 30.42
CA GLY A 285 0.36 13.83 29.57
C GLY A 285 0.00 15.11 30.33
N CYS A 286 0.71 16.23 30.05
CA CYS A 286 0.20 17.60 30.25
C CYS A 286 -0.14 18.15 28.87
N CYS A 287 -1.34 18.68 28.72
CA CYS A 287 -1.91 19.28 27.52
C CYS A 287 -2.40 18.31 26.43
N SER A 288 -3.72 18.35 26.23
CA SER A 288 -4.45 17.80 25.11
C SER A 288 -3.87 18.25 23.76
N ASP A 289 -3.92 17.33 22.80
CA ASP A 289 -3.62 17.45 21.36
C ASP A 289 -2.17 17.43 20.88
N SER A 290 -1.15 17.31 21.76
CA SER A 290 0.26 17.36 21.30
C SER A 290 1.30 16.53 22.09
N CYS A 291 0.94 15.49 22.85
CA CYS A 291 1.94 14.67 23.55
C CYS A 291 2.11 13.29 22.89
N GLN A 292 3.27 13.06 22.28
CA GLN A 292 3.74 11.71 21.93
C GLN A 292 4.49 11.13 23.13
N CYS A 293 3.96 10.04 23.71
CA CYS A 293 4.73 9.21 24.63
C CYS A 293 5.51 8.15 23.84
N ILE A 294 6.80 8.02 24.13
CA ILE A 294 7.65 6.92 23.70
C ILE A 294 7.51 5.82 24.76
N ASN A 295 7.05 4.63 24.37
CA ASN A 295 7.23 3.43 25.19
C ASN A 295 8.64 2.87 24.93
N TYR A 296 9.40 2.62 26.00
CA TYR A 296 10.61 1.81 25.97
C TYR A 296 10.26 0.34 25.69
#